data_AF-A0A3M3X4U0-F1
#
_entry.id   AF-A0A3M3X4U0-F1
#
_cell.length_a   1.000
_cell.length_b   1.000
_cell.length_c   1.000
_cell.angle_alpha   90.00
_cell.angle_beta   90.00
_cell.angle_gamma   90.00
#
_symmetry.space_group_name_H-M   'P 1'
#
loop_
_entity.id
_entity.type
_entity.pdbx_description
1 polymer ?
#
loop_
_entity_poly.entity_id
_entity_poly.type
_entity_poly.pdbx_seq_one_letter_code
_entity_poly.pdbx_strand_id
1 'polypeptide(L)'
;MKIAVIGSGIAGLTSAYLLNRAHEVTVFESSDWVGGHTHTVDVQVEGRAYAIDTGFIVFNDWTYPNFIRLLSQLGVGFKPAEMSFSVHDPRTGVEYNGNNLNSLFAQRSNLLSPRFWGMLRDILRFNRQSVDDLENQRIAADTTLGEYLKSGGYGQRFIDHYIVPMGAAIWSMSLADMLGFPLQFFVRFFKNHGLLSVTHRPQWCVIEGGSRNYVEPLTASFRERIRLSCPVTRVERDSDGVTLHSAMGSERFDKVVFACHSDQALALLAKPSSAEQSV
;
A
#
# COMPACT_ATOMS: atom_id res chain seq x y z
N MET A 1 -9.14 -27.69 14.80
CA MET A 1 -10.26 -26.77 14.53
C MET A 1 -10.38 -26.59 13.03
N LYS A 2 -11.62 -26.37 12.56
CA LYS A 2 -11.96 -25.92 11.20
C LYS A 2 -12.07 -24.40 11.18
N ILE A 3 -11.29 -23.75 10.35
CA ILE A 3 -11.21 -22.28 10.27
C ILE A 3 -11.48 -21.83 8.84
N ALA A 4 -12.45 -20.93 8.68
CA ALA A 4 -12.68 -20.25 7.42
C ALA A 4 -11.85 -18.95 7.33
N VAL A 5 -11.33 -18.64 6.16
CA VAL A 5 -10.70 -17.36 5.82
C VAL A 5 -11.44 -16.75 4.65
N ILE A 6 -11.96 -15.53 4.79
CA ILE A 6 -12.71 -14.83 3.75
C ILE A 6 -11.80 -13.78 3.10
N GLY A 7 -11.45 -14.01 1.84
CA GLY A 7 -10.53 -13.18 1.05
C GLY A 7 -9.15 -13.82 0.89
N SER A 8 -8.64 -13.81 -0.35
CA SER A 8 -7.34 -14.40 -0.72
C SER A 8 -6.27 -13.34 -1.03
N GLY A 9 -6.43 -12.11 -0.52
CA GLY A 9 -5.34 -11.13 -0.48
C GLY A 9 -4.21 -11.57 0.45
N ILE A 10 -3.10 -10.81 0.47
CA ILE A 10 -1.91 -11.13 1.28
C ILE A 10 -2.23 -11.42 2.76
N ALA A 11 -3.17 -10.69 3.36
CA ALA A 11 -3.59 -10.92 4.75
C ALA A 11 -4.25 -12.30 4.95
N GLY A 12 -5.16 -12.67 4.05
CA GLY A 12 -5.86 -13.96 4.09
C GLY A 12 -4.92 -15.13 3.81
N LEU A 13 -4.08 -15.01 2.77
CA LEU A 13 -3.11 -16.05 2.44
C LEU A 13 -2.07 -16.26 3.53
N THR A 14 -1.57 -15.18 4.13
CA THR A 14 -0.62 -15.29 5.26
C THR A 14 -1.28 -15.93 6.47
N SER A 15 -2.53 -15.55 6.77
CA SER A 15 -3.31 -16.16 7.85
C SER A 15 -3.50 -17.66 7.62
N ALA A 16 -3.94 -18.04 6.41
CA ALA A 16 -4.12 -19.43 6.03
C ALA A 16 -2.80 -20.23 6.09
N TYR A 17 -1.72 -19.67 5.57
CA TYR A 17 -0.38 -20.28 5.58
C TYR A 17 0.12 -20.62 6.99
N LEU A 18 -0.14 -19.73 7.96
CA LEU A 18 0.25 -19.95 9.35
C LEU A 18 -0.70 -20.92 10.06
N LEU A 19 -2.02 -20.73 9.94
CA LEU A 19 -3.03 -21.53 10.63
C LEU A 19 -3.09 -22.98 10.13
N ASN A 20 -2.84 -23.20 8.84
CA ASN A 20 -2.84 -24.53 8.21
C ASN A 20 -1.87 -25.53 8.85
N ARG A 21 -0.85 -25.04 9.57
CA ARG A 21 0.14 -25.90 10.24
C ARG A 21 -0.45 -26.74 11.38
N ALA A 22 -1.58 -26.30 11.96
CA ALA A 22 -2.22 -26.96 13.09
C ALA A 22 -3.75 -27.10 12.94
N HIS A 23 -4.34 -26.52 11.90
CA HIS A 23 -5.78 -26.42 11.73
C HIS A 23 -6.22 -26.74 10.30
N GLU A 24 -7.46 -27.17 10.14
CA GLU A 24 -8.08 -27.36 8.85
C GLU A 24 -8.60 -26.00 8.37
N VAL A 25 -7.88 -25.38 7.42
CA VAL A 25 -8.24 -24.06 6.88
C VAL A 25 -8.94 -24.20 5.54
N THR A 26 -10.02 -23.44 5.33
CA THR A 26 -10.64 -23.23 4.01
C THR A 26 -10.64 -21.74 3.69
N VAL A 27 -10.15 -21.37 2.50
CA VAL A 27 -10.13 -19.99 2.03
C VAL A 27 -11.24 -19.79 1.01
N PHE A 28 -12.05 -18.75 1.19
CA PHE A 28 -13.11 -18.36 0.27
C PHE A 28 -12.70 -17.08 -0.46
N GLU A 29 -12.73 -17.10 -1.78
CA GLU A 29 -12.40 -15.96 -2.63
C GLU A 29 -13.54 -15.70 -3.61
N SER A 30 -13.95 -14.43 -3.70
CA SER A 30 -15.00 -13.99 -4.62
C SER A 30 -14.55 -14.01 -6.09
N SER A 31 -13.29 -13.75 -6.34
CA SER A 31 -12.68 -13.68 -7.67
C SER A 31 -12.33 -15.07 -8.20
N ASP A 32 -12.03 -15.16 -9.49
CA ASP A 32 -11.56 -16.37 -10.16
C ASP A 32 -10.04 -16.58 -10.02
N TRP A 33 -9.37 -15.81 -9.16
CA TRP A 33 -7.92 -15.84 -9.00
C TRP A 33 -7.50 -15.53 -7.55
N VAL A 34 -6.28 -15.92 -7.18
CA VAL A 34 -5.71 -15.79 -5.84
C VAL A 34 -4.71 -14.63 -5.76
N GLY A 35 -4.84 -13.74 -4.78
CA GLY A 35 -3.79 -12.76 -4.46
C GLY A 35 -4.26 -11.33 -4.21
N GLY A 36 -5.51 -10.99 -4.57
CA GLY A 36 -6.12 -9.69 -4.26
C GLY A 36 -5.44 -8.51 -4.98
N HIS A 37 -4.62 -7.71 -4.29
CA HIS A 37 -3.89 -6.60 -4.93
C HIS A 37 -2.55 -7.03 -5.55
N THR A 38 -2.13 -8.27 -5.34
CA THR A 38 -0.92 -8.82 -5.97
C THR A 38 -1.25 -9.22 -7.40
N HIS A 39 -1.25 -8.24 -8.29
CA HIS A 39 -1.69 -8.39 -9.67
C HIS A 39 -0.55 -8.07 -10.64
N THR A 40 -0.15 -9.08 -11.38
CA THR A 40 0.90 -9.02 -12.39
C THR A 40 0.30 -9.41 -13.74
N VAL A 41 0.61 -8.64 -14.79
CA VAL A 41 0.14 -8.85 -16.17
C VAL A 41 1.32 -9.19 -17.06
N ASP A 42 1.19 -10.22 -17.89
CA ASP A 42 2.21 -10.56 -18.88
C ASP A 42 2.00 -9.77 -20.17
N VAL A 43 3.06 -9.08 -20.61
CA VAL A 43 3.05 -8.24 -21.81
C VAL A 43 4.19 -8.67 -22.73
N GLN A 44 3.92 -8.72 -24.02
CA GLN A 44 4.93 -8.94 -25.06
C GLN A 44 5.26 -7.61 -25.73
N VAL A 45 6.53 -7.21 -25.70
CA VAL A 45 7.02 -6.01 -26.40
C VAL A 45 8.26 -6.41 -27.20
N GLU A 46 8.21 -6.20 -28.52
CA GLU A 46 9.32 -6.49 -29.44
C GLU A 46 9.88 -7.93 -29.30
N GLY A 47 8.98 -8.90 -29.10
CA GLY A 47 9.35 -10.32 -28.94
C GLY A 47 9.90 -10.70 -27.57
N ARG A 48 9.89 -9.77 -26.60
CA ARG A 48 10.29 -10.02 -25.21
C ARG A 48 9.10 -10.01 -24.27
N ALA A 49 9.05 -11.03 -23.41
CA ALA A 49 8.07 -11.15 -22.35
C ALA A 49 8.44 -10.29 -21.14
N TYR A 50 7.45 -9.59 -20.58
CA TYR A 50 7.56 -8.82 -19.35
C TYR A 50 6.42 -9.17 -18.41
N ALA A 51 6.74 -9.32 -17.13
CA ALA A 51 5.76 -9.43 -16.06
C ALA A 51 5.62 -8.05 -15.39
N ILE A 52 4.48 -7.40 -15.57
CA ILE A 52 4.21 -6.02 -15.14
C ILE A 52 3.30 -6.03 -13.92
N ASP A 53 3.81 -5.59 -12.78
CA ASP A 53 3.03 -5.40 -11.57
C ASP A 53 2.17 -4.15 -11.66
N THR A 54 0.88 -4.27 -11.29
CA THR A 54 -0.13 -3.20 -11.43
C THR A 54 -0.83 -2.85 -10.12
N GLY A 55 -0.65 -3.66 -9.09
CA GLY A 55 -1.09 -3.36 -7.72
C GLY A 55 0.09 -3.24 -6.79
N PHE A 56 0.43 -4.32 -6.07
CA PHE A 56 1.64 -4.35 -5.26
C PHE A 56 2.91 -4.45 -6.14
N ILE A 57 3.70 -3.38 -6.17
CA ILE A 57 4.88 -3.27 -7.06
C ILE A 57 6.21 -3.34 -6.31
N VAL A 58 6.29 -2.84 -5.07
CA VAL A 58 7.57 -2.59 -4.37
C VAL A 58 7.41 -2.74 -2.86
N PHE A 59 8.52 -3.04 -2.19
CA PHE A 59 8.65 -3.02 -0.73
C PHE A 59 10.04 -2.56 -0.31
N ASN A 60 10.27 -2.37 0.99
CA ASN A 60 11.58 -1.99 1.51
C ASN A 60 11.92 -2.61 2.86
N ASP A 61 13.21 -2.54 3.22
CA ASP A 61 13.79 -3.14 4.41
C ASP A 61 13.38 -2.51 5.75
N TRP A 62 12.86 -1.28 5.76
CA TRP A 62 12.39 -0.63 6.99
C TRP A 62 10.96 -1.01 7.37
N THR A 63 10.07 -1.06 6.39
CA THR A 63 8.62 -1.17 6.60
C THR A 63 8.06 -2.57 6.40
N TYR A 64 8.83 -3.47 5.77
CA TYR A 64 8.39 -4.82 5.41
C TYR A 64 9.20 -5.96 6.03
N PRO A 65 9.68 -5.89 7.29
CA PRO A 65 10.52 -6.95 7.86
C PRO A 65 9.81 -8.33 7.91
N ASN A 66 8.51 -8.33 8.18
CA ASN A 66 7.72 -9.57 8.19
C ASN A 66 7.55 -10.17 6.80
N PHE A 67 7.37 -9.32 5.78
CA PHE A 67 7.22 -9.79 4.41
C PHE A 67 8.54 -10.32 3.85
N ILE A 68 9.66 -9.65 4.14
CA ILE A 68 11.01 -10.16 3.79
C ILE A 68 11.26 -11.52 4.41
N ARG A 69 10.91 -11.69 5.69
CA ARG A 69 11.01 -12.98 6.38
C ARG A 69 10.10 -14.04 5.74
N LEU A 70 8.89 -13.67 5.32
CA LEU A 70 7.99 -14.57 4.60
C LEU A 70 8.60 -15.00 3.26
N LEU A 71 9.08 -14.07 2.44
CA LEU A 71 9.73 -14.37 1.16
C LEU A 71 10.92 -15.32 1.35
N SER A 72 11.73 -15.10 2.39
CA SER A 72 12.84 -15.99 2.75
C SER A 72 12.37 -17.40 3.11
N GLN A 73 11.29 -17.55 3.88
CA GLN A 73 10.70 -18.86 4.19
C GLN A 73 10.14 -19.57 2.96
N LEU A 74 9.63 -18.81 1.99
CA LEU A 74 9.08 -19.33 0.74
C LEU A 74 10.15 -19.61 -0.32
N GLY A 75 11.41 -19.21 -0.09
CA GLY A 75 12.48 -19.31 -1.09
C GLY A 75 12.30 -18.37 -2.28
N VAL A 76 11.57 -17.25 -2.10
CA VAL A 76 11.25 -16.30 -3.17
C VAL A 76 12.31 -15.20 -3.20
N GLY A 77 12.98 -15.07 -4.35
CA GLY A 77 13.99 -14.03 -4.61
C GLY A 77 13.38 -12.65 -4.85
N PHE A 78 14.15 -11.62 -4.48
CA PHE A 78 13.86 -10.22 -4.78
C PHE A 78 15.15 -9.48 -5.08
N LYS A 79 15.06 -8.38 -5.81
CA LYS A 79 16.21 -7.57 -6.22
C LYS A 79 16.04 -6.10 -5.83
N PRO A 80 17.16 -5.38 -5.61
CA PRO A 80 17.12 -3.93 -5.43
C PRO A 80 16.43 -3.24 -6.60
N ALA A 81 15.63 -2.23 -6.28
CA ALA A 81 14.99 -1.34 -7.24
C ALA A 81 15.27 0.11 -6.86
N GLU A 82 15.43 0.96 -7.86
CA GLU A 82 15.52 2.41 -7.65
C GLU A 82 14.09 2.98 -7.65
N MET A 83 13.75 3.67 -6.56
CA MET A 83 12.54 4.48 -6.49
C MET A 83 12.95 5.96 -6.57
N SER A 84 12.75 6.57 -7.73
CA SER A 84 13.04 7.99 -7.96
C SER A 84 11.77 8.75 -8.31
N PHE A 85 11.83 10.07 -8.13
CA PHE A 85 10.74 10.99 -8.43
C PHE A 85 11.25 12.13 -9.32
N SER A 86 10.53 12.36 -10.42
CA SER A 86 10.75 13.48 -11.33
C SER A 86 9.46 14.22 -11.60
N VAL A 87 9.59 15.51 -11.89
CA VAL A 87 8.48 16.37 -12.29
C VAL A 87 8.83 16.99 -13.62
N HIS A 88 7.87 16.91 -14.55
CA HIS A 88 7.84 17.65 -15.79
C HIS A 88 6.48 18.36 -15.86
N ASP A 89 6.49 19.68 -15.80
CA ASP A 89 5.30 20.51 -15.97
C ASP A 89 5.38 21.21 -17.34
N PRO A 90 4.63 20.73 -18.36
CA PRO A 90 4.69 21.30 -19.71
C PRO A 90 4.10 22.72 -19.78
N ARG A 91 3.29 23.14 -18.80
CA ARG A 91 2.69 24.49 -18.79
C ARG A 91 3.69 25.56 -18.37
N THR A 92 4.52 25.24 -17.38
CA THR A 92 5.54 26.16 -16.86
C THR A 92 6.93 25.87 -17.41
N GLY A 93 7.11 24.73 -18.08
CA GLY A 93 8.39 24.21 -18.54
C GLY A 93 9.30 23.75 -17.42
N VAL A 94 8.81 23.54 -16.20
CA VAL A 94 9.63 23.12 -15.05
C VAL A 94 9.98 21.65 -15.17
N GLU A 95 11.27 21.34 -15.07
CA GLU A 95 11.77 19.96 -15.01
C GLU A 95 12.85 19.80 -13.94
N TYR A 96 12.73 18.75 -13.14
CA TYR A 96 13.80 18.29 -12.26
C TYR A 96 13.58 16.84 -11.85
N ASN A 97 14.62 16.21 -11.31
CA ASN A 97 14.53 14.88 -10.69
C ASN A 97 15.30 14.88 -9.36
N GLY A 98 14.73 14.25 -8.34
CA GLY A 98 15.29 14.27 -6.98
C GLY A 98 16.39 13.23 -6.69
N ASN A 99 16.90 12.51 -7.70
CA ASN A 99 17.85 11.41 -7.50
C ASN A 99 19.25 11.89 -7.10
N ASN A 100 19.80 12.88 -7.78
CA ASN A 100 21.12 13.45 -7.48
C ASN A 100 21.19 14.94 -7.85
N LEU A 101 22.29 15.62 -7.50
CA LEU A 101 22.44 17.05 -7.78
C LEU A 101 22.40 17.36 -9.29
N ASN A 102 22.95 16.48 -10.11
CA ASN A 102 22.97 16.70 -11.56
C ASN A 102 21.56 16.65 -12.15
N SER A 103 20.73 15.71 -11.70
CA SER A 103 19.34 15.56 -12.13
C SER A 103 18.39 16.56 -11.45
N LEU A 104 18.73 17.02 -10.24
CA LEU A 104 18.01 18.11 -9.56
C LEU A 104 18.16 19.43 -10.31
N PHE A 105 19.35 19.69 -10.86
CA PHE A 105 19.65 20.82 -11.73
C PHE A 105 19.75 20.39 -13.20
N ALA A 106 18.89 19.47 -13.65
CA ALA A 106 18.79 19.11 -15.06
C ALA A 106 18.58 20.36 -15.93
N GLN A 107 17.77 21.30 -15.44
CA GLN A 107 17.70 22.67 -15.95
C GLN A 107 18.71 23.56 -15.23
N ARG A 108 19.82 23.88 -15.89
CA ARG A 108 20.94 24.65 -15.28
C ARG A 108 20.55 26.06 -14.85
N SER A 109 19.54 26.66 -15.48
CA SER A 109 18.96 27.94 -15.07
C SER A 109 18.44 27.93 -13.63
N ASN A 110 18.07 26.75 -13.09
CA ASN A 110 17.61 26.63 -11.70
C ASN A 110 18.73 26.90 -10.68
N LEU A 111 20.01 26.82 -11.05
CA LEU A 111 21.13 27.22 -10.18
C LEU A 111 21.04 28.70 -9.76
N LEU A 112 20.50 29.54 -10.63
CA LEU A 112 20.35 30.99 -10.41
C LEU A 112 18.92 31.39 -10.07
N SER A 113 17.99 30.43 -9.91
CA SER A 113 16.56 30.69 -9.73
C SER A 113 16.19 30.83 -8.25
N PRO A 114 15.84 32.03 -7.75
CA PRO A 114 15.46 32.21 -6.35
C PRO A 114 14.21 31.40 -5.99
N ARG A 115 13.30 31.21 -6.96
CA ARG A 115 12.08 30.41 -6.78
C ARG A 115 12.41 28.92 -6.58
N PHE A 116 13.41 28.39 -7.30
CA PHE A 116 13.83 27.00 -7.15
C PHE A 116 14.51 26.76 -5.81
N TRP A 117 15.41 27.66 -5.40
CA TRP A 117 16.02 27.61 -4.06
C TRP A 117 14.98 27.77 -2.94
N GLY A 118 13.96 28.62 -3.14
CA GLY A 118 12.82 28.73 -2.24
C GLY A 118 12.08 27.40 -2.06
N MET A 119 11.83 26.68 -3.15
CA MET A 119 11.25 25.34 -3.11
C MET A 119 12.14 24.36 -2.32
N LEU A 120 13.45 24.31 -2.58
CA LEU A 120 14.36 23.42 -1.85
C LEU A 120 14.39 23.71 -0.35
N ARG A 121 14.36 24.99 0.03
CA ARG A 121 14.27 25.41 1.43
C ARG A 121 12.95 24.94 2.07
N ASP A 122 11.84 25.06 1.35
CA ASP A 122 10.53 24.63 1.83
C ASP A 122 10.43 23.09 1.96
N ILE A 123 11.10 22.32 1.10
CA ILE A 123 11.25 20.85 1.27
C ILE A 123 11.91 20.54 2.61
N LEU A 124 13.09 21.13 2.87
CA LEU A 124 13.83 20.88 4.10
C LEU A 124 13.05 21.35 5.34
N ARG A 125 12.33 22.48 5.21
CA ARG A 125 11.47 23.01 6.27
C ARG A 125 10.30 22.07 6.55
N PHE A 126 9.60 21.61 5.52
CA PHE A 126 8.48 20.68 5.64
C PHE A 126 8.91 19.38 6.29
N ASN A 127 9.99 18.76 5.82
CA ASN A 127 10.47 17.49 6.36
C ASN A 127 10.81 17.59 7.85
N ARG A 128 11.38 18.72 8.29
CA ARG A 128 11.70 18.96 9.70
C ARG A 128 10.46 19.24 10.54
N GLN A 129 9.65 20.22 10.12
CA GLN A 129 8.49 20.68 10.90
C GLN A 129 7.42 19.61 11.01
N SER A 130 7.08 18.95 9.89
CA SER A 130 6.01 17.95 9.88
C SER A 130 6.33 16.75 10.76
N VAL A 131 7.58 16.29 10.78
CA VAL A 131 8.02 15.19 11.66
C VAL A 131 7.96 15.61 13.12
N ASP A 132 8.46 16.80 13.46
CA ASP A 132 8.43 17.34 14.81
C ASP A 132 6.97 17.53 15.31
N ASP A 133 6.09 18.03 14.46
CA ASP A 133 4.67 18.19 14.76
C ASP A 133 3.95 16.85 14.92
N LEU A 134 4.30 15.84 14.12
CA LEU A 134 3.76 14.49 14.26
C LEU A 134 4.20 13.83 15.58
N GLU A 135 5.49 13.95 15.93
CA GLU A 135 6.07 13.36 17.14
C GLU A 135 5.55 13.99 18.42
N ASN A 136 5.33 15.31 18.41
CA ASN A 136 4.78 16.05 19.55
C ASN A 136 3.26 16.17 19.52
N GLN A 137 2.56 15.42 18.66
CA GLN A 137 1.10 15.39 18.57
C GLN A 137 0.45 16.77 18.33
N ARG A 138 1.11 17.63 17.56
CA ARG A 138 0.62 18.98 17.21
C ARG A 138 -0.22 19.02 15.93
N ILE A 139 -0.43 17.86 15.29
CA ILE A 139 -1.31 17.71 14.14
C ILE A 139 -2.66 17.20 14.64
N ALA A 140 -3.71 18.02 14.49
CA ALA A 140 -5.07 17.58 14.79
C ALA A 140 -5.54 16.50 13.79
N ALA A 141 -6.41 15.60 14.22
CA ALA A 141 -6.80 14.42 13.46
C ALA A 141 -7.49 14.76 12.12
N ASP A 142 -8.16 15.91 12.06
CA ASP A 142 -8.89 16.44 10.91
C ASP A 142 -8.06 17.42 10.05
N THR A 143 -6.82 17.73 10.43
CA THR A 143 -5.97 18.65 9.66
C THR A 143 -5.64 18.07 8.29
N THR A 144 -5.95 18.83 7.25
CA THR A 144 -5.63 18.48 5.87
C THR A 144 -4.22 18.95 5.46
N LEU A 145 -3.65 18.34 4.42
CA LEU A 145 -2.37 18.76 3.86
C LEU A 145 -2.41 20.25 3.42
N GLY A 146 -3.46 20.66 2.74
CA GLY A 146 -3.62 22.03 2.23
C GLY A 146 -3.70 23.07 3.34
N GLU A 147 -4.44 22.80 4.42
CA GLU A 147 -4.53 23.71 5.57
C GLU A 147 -3.18 23.91 6.23
N TYR A 148 -2.42 22.84 6.41
CA TYR A 148 -1.08 22.90 6.99
C TYR A 148 -0.07 23.64 6.10
N LEU A 149 -0.13 23.42 4.78
CA LEU A 149 0.71 24.14 3.83
C LEU A 149 0.39 25.65 3.81
N LYS A 150 -0.89 25.99 3.90
CA LYS A 150 -1.35 27.38 3.95
C LYS A 150 -0.97 28.06 5.27
N SER A 151 -1.24 27.42 6.41
CA SER A 151 -0.95 27.98 7.74
C SER A 151 0.56 28.13 7.99
N GLY A 152 1.36 27.18 7.50
CA GLY A 152 2.82 27.23 7.55
C GLY A 152 3.47 28.17 6.54
N GLY A 153 2.69 28.84 5.67
CA GLY A 153 3.21 29.78 4.67
C GLY A 153 4.22 29.13 3.72
N TYR A 154 3.89 27.95 3.18
CA TYR A 154 4.72 27.27 2.19
C TYR A 154 4.59 27.90 0.80
N GLY A 155 5.70 28.00 0.08
CA GLY A 155 5.74 28.63 -1.24
C GLY A 155 5.02 27.81 -2.30
N GLN A 156 4.32 28.50 -3.21
CA GLN A 156 3.50 27.86 -4.24
C GLN A 156 4.28 26.84 -5.11
N ARG A 157 5.55 27.12 -5.41
CA ARG A 157 6.39 26.18 -6.19
C ARG A 157 6.63 24.86 -5.45
N PHE A 158 6.77 24.88 -4.12
CA PHE A 158 6.86 23.65 -3.33
C PHE A 158 5.56 22.86 -3.32
N ILE A 159 4.43 23.57 -3.27
CA ILE A 159 3.10 22.96 -3.34
C ILE A 159 2.91 22.29 -4.71
N ASP A 160 3.01 23.06 -5.79
CA ASP A 160 2.61 22.66 -7.14
C ASP A 160 3.62 21.76 -7.85
N HIS A 161 4.90 21.85 -7.49
CA HIS A 161 5.96 21.11 -8.17
C HIS A 161 6.67 20.09 -7.31
N TYR A 162 6.32 19.93 -6.02
CA TYR A 162 6.95 18.90 -5.18
C TYR A 162 5.93 18.10 -4.37
N ILE A 163 5.34 18.68 -3.32
CA ILE A 163 4.67 17.88 -2.29
C ILE A 163 3.32 17.33 -2.77
N VAL A 164 2.55 18.14 -3.51
CA VAL A 164 1.25 17.73 -4.03
C VAL A 164 1.40 16.72 -5.18
N PRO A 165 2.24 16.96 -6.21
CA PRO A 165 2.46 15.94 -7.26
C PRO A 165 3.02 14.62 -6.71
N MET A 166 3.94 14.67 -5.74
CA MET A 166 4.50 13.46 -5.14
C MET A 166 3.44 12.65 -4.41
N GLY A 167 2.63 13.30 -3.57
CA GLY A 167 1.53 12.61 -2.91
C GLY A 167 0.49 12.07 -3.90
N ALA A 168 0.10 12.89 -4.88
CA ALA A 168 -0.87 12.49 -5.90
C ALA A 168 -0.40 11.26 -6.69
N ALA A 169 0.90 11.16 -7.00
CA ALA A 169 1.49 9.99 -7.65
C ALA A 169 1.47 8.72 -6.79
N ILE A 170 1.61 8.85 -5.46
CA ILE A 170 1.62 7.69 -4.53
C ILE A 170 0.21 7.13 -4.33
N TRP A 171 -0.79 8.00 -4.21
CA TRP A 171 -2.18 7.60 -3.95
C TRP A 171 -3.09 7.64 -5.17
N SER A 172 -2.53 7.82 -6.37
CA SER A 172 -3.27 7.82 -7.64
C SER A 172 -4.50 8.74 -7.63
N MET A 173 -4.36 9.94 -7.05
CA MET A 173 -5.45 10.91 -6.92
C MET A 173 -5.14 12.23 -7.64
N SER A 174 -6.16 13.09 -7.79
CA SER A 174 -5.95 14.39 -8.41
C SER A 174 -5.12 15.31 -7.51
N LEU A 175 -4.44 16.30 -8.12
CA LEU A 175 -3.70 17.32 -7.37
C LEU A 175 -4.61 18.11 -6.41
N ALA A 176 -5.88 18.30 -6.79
CA ALA A 176 -6.85 19.02 -5.97
C ALA A 176 -7.27 18.19 -4.74
N ASP A 177 -7.56 16.91 -4.92
CA ASP A 177 -7.97 16.02 -3.83
C ASP A 177 -6.84 15.82 -2.81
N MET A 178 -5.59 15.80 -3.29
CA MET A 178 -4.40 15.66 -2.44
C MET A 178 -4.28 16.78 -1.38
N LEU A 179 -4.78 17.99 -1.67
CA LEU A 179 -4.81 19.08 -0.68
C LEU A 179 -5.78 18.78 0.47
N GLY A 180 -6.85 18.02 0.22
CA GLY A 180 -7.82 17.60 1.25
C GLY A 180 -7.39 16.36 2.04
N PHE A 181 -6.23 15.79 1.74
CA PHE A 181 -5.81 14.53 2.34
C PHE A 181 -5.37 14.67 3.80
N PRO A 182 -5.65 13.68 4.68
CA PRO A 182 -5.30 13.76 6.09
C PRO A 182 -3.79 13.90 6.32
N LEU A 183 -3.37 15.02 6.90
CA LEU A 183 -1.95 15.33 7.10
C LEU A 183 -1.26 14.30 7.99
N GLN A 184 -1.91 13.88 9.08
CA GLN A 184 -1.31 12.94 10.03
C GLN A 184 -0.93 11.61 9.34
N PHE A 185 -1.81 11.10 8.46
CA PHE A 185 -1.53 9.91 7.68
C PHE A 185 -0.45 10.15 6.63
N PHE A 186 -0.52 11.28 5.92
CA PHE A 186 0.49 11.69 4.94
C PHE A 186 1.90 11.71 5.53
N VAL A 187 2.11 12.43 6.62
CA VAL A 187 3.43 12.60 7.25
C VAL A 187 3.92 11.27 7.81
N ARG A 188 3.04 10.49 8.45
CA ARG A 188 3.41 9.16 8.98
C ARG A 188 3.84 8.22 7.86
N PHE A 189 3.12 8.20 6.75
CA PHE A 189 3.48 7.40 5.58
C PHE A 189 4.84 7.82 5.02
N PHE A 190 5.03 9.13 4.78
CA PHE A 190 6.28 9.66 4.22
C PHE A 190 7.48 9.39 5.14
N LYS A 191 7.30 9.54 6.46
CA LYS A 191 8.32 9.21 7.46
C LYS A 191 8.69 7.72 7.42
N ASN A 192 7.70 6.83 7.47
CA ASN A 192 7.93 5.39 7.49
C ASN A 192 8.67 4.90 6.24
N HIS A 193 8.39 5.50 5.08
CA HIS A 193 9.00 5.12 3.80
C HIS A 193 10.28 5.92 3.46
N GLY A 194 10.80 6.72 4.40
CA GLY A 194 12.03 7.49 4.20
C GLY A 194 11.93 8.61 3.15
N LEU A 195 10.71 9.01 2.76
CA LEU A 195 10.46 10.07 1.76
C LEU A 195 10.75 11.47 2.30
N LEU A 196 10.77 11.65 3.62
CA LEU A 196 11.21 12.90 4.29
C LEU A 196 12.73 12.92 4.54
N SER A 197 13.43 11.82 4.28
CA SER A 197 14.86 11.68 4.56
C SER A 197 15.72 12.09 3.37
N VAL A 198 16.69 12.98 3.62
CA VAL A 198 17.69 13.40 2.61
C VAL A 198 18.89 12.46 2.58
N THR A 199 19.22 11.85 3.72
CA THR A 199 20.26 10.83 3.88
C THR A 199 19.67 9.59 4.55
N HIS A 200 20.29 8.42 4.38
CA HIS A 200 19.81 7.14 4.94
C HIS A 200 18.37 6.83 4.51
N ARG A 201 18.22 6.34 3.28
CA ARG A 201 16.93 5.90 2.74
C ARG A 201 16.82 4.38 2.80
N PRO A 202 15.62 3.83 2.90
CA PRO A 202 15.43 2.39 2.83
C PRO A 202 15.80 1.87 1.44
N GLN A 203 16.25 0.62 1.36
CA GLN A 203 16.48 -0.04 0.08
C GLN A 203 15.14 -0.57 -0.44
N TRP A 204 14.67 0.03 -1.54
CA TRP A 204 13.50 -0.49 -2.25
C TRP A 204 13.86 -1.75 -3.03
N CYS A 205 12.93 -2.68 -3.07
CA CYS A 205 13.06 -3.98 -3.72
C CYS A 205 11.80 -4.32 -4.52
N VAL A 206 11.99 -5.13 -5.55
CA VAL A 206 10.92 -5.77 -6.33
C VAL A 206 11.10 -7.28 -6.30
N ILE A 207 10.01 -8.02 -6.42
CA ILE A 207 10.05 -9.48 -6.52
C ILE A 207 10.52 -9.88 -7.92
N GLU A 208 11.44 -10.84 -7.99
CA GLU A 208 11.96 -11.28 -9.28
C GLU A 208 10.87 -12.02 -10.07
N GLY A 209 10.67 -11.61 -11.32
CA GLY A 209 9.64 -12.17 -12.20
C GLY A 209 8.22 -11.71 -11.90
N GLY A 210 8.03 -10.70 -11.04
CA GLY A 210 6.74 -10.09 -10.73
C GLY A 210 6.17 -10.52 -9.38
N SER A 211 5.36 -9.64 -8.79
CA SER A 211 4.80 -9.79 -7.45
C SER A 211 3.97 -11.05 -7.26
N ARG A 212 3.32 -11.58 -8.30
CA ARG A 212 2.57 -12.85 -8.21
C ARG A 212 3.41 -14.05 -7.76
N ASN A 213 4.72 -14.01 -7.92
CA ASN A 213 5.58 -15.18 -7.76
C ASN A 213 5.68 -15.71 -6.33
N TYR A 214 5.32 -14.92 -5.31
CA TYR A 214 5.23 -15.45 -3.96
C TYR A 214 3.92 -16.18 -3.66
N VAL A 215 2.87 -15.97 -4.46
CA VAL A 215 1.52 -16.51 -4.20
C VAL A 215 1.49 -18.03 -4.34
N GLU A 216 2.15 -18.57 -5.36
CA GLU A 216 2.22 -20.02 -5.61
C GLU A 216 2.91 -20.75 -4.43
N PRO A 217 4.13 -20.38 -4.00
CA PRO A 217 4.76 -21.00 -2.84
C PRO A 217 3.98 -20.78 -1.54
N LEU A 218 3.38 -19.60 -1.36
CA LEU A 218 2.61 -19.27 -0.16
C LEU A 218 1.38 -20.18 -0.02
N THR A 219 0.77 -20.56 -1.12
CA THR A 219 -0.48 -21.35 -1.12
C THR A 219 -0.26 -22.86 -1.22
N ALA A 220 0.94 -23.31 -1.60
CA ALA A 220 1.22 -24.71 -1.93
C ALA A 220 0.71 -25.73 -0.90
N SER A 221 0.83 -25.44 0.40
CA SER A 221 0.41 -26.35 1.48
C SER A 221 -1.11 -26.45 1.73
N PHE A 222 -1.91 -25.58 1.13
CA PHE A 222 -3.37 -25.52 1.32
C PHE A 222 -4.15 -25.19 0.05
N ARG A 223 -3.53 -25.25 -1.13
CA ARG A 223 -4.12 -24.90 -2.44
C ARG A 223 -5.49 -25.54 -2.67
N GLU A 224 -5.61 -26.84 -2.42
CA GLU A 224 -6.86 -27.60 -2.61
C GLU A 224 -8.02 -27.14 -1.71
N ARG A 225 -7.71 -26.32 -0.69
CA ARG A 225 -8.69 -25.76 0.24
C ARG A 225 -8.99 -24.28 -0.04
N ILE A 226 -8.55 -23.76 -1.20
CA ILE A 226 -8.93 -22.44 -1.69
C ILE A 226 -10.10 -22.59 -2.66
N ARG A 227 -11.22 -21.93 -2.37
CA ARG A 227 -12.42 -21.91 -3.19
C ARG A 227 -12.54 -20.57 -3.88
N LEU A 228 -12.17 -20.56 -5.16
CA LEU A 228 -12.33 -19.42 -6.07
C LEU A 228 -13.78 -19.30 -6.56
N SER A 229 -14.15 -18.10 -7.03
CA SER A 229 -15.50 -17.78 -7.50
C SER A 229 -16.60 -18.18 -6.50
N CYS A 230 -16.26 -18.15 -5.21
CA CYS A 230 -17.09 -18.61 -4.11
C CYS A 230 -17.26 -17.48 -3.08
N PRO A 231 -17.95 -16.38 -3.46
CA PRO A 231 -18.20 -15.30 -2.54
C PRO A 231 -19.04 -15.81 -1.37
N VAL A 232 -18.56 -15.56 -0.15
CA VAL A 232 -19.39 -15.65 1.04
C VAL A 232 -20.40 -14.51 0.97
N THR A 233 -21.67 -14.80 1.20
CA THR A 233 -22.75 -13.79 1.17
C THR A 233 -23.27 -13.44 2.55
N ARG A 234 -23.05 -14.32 3.53
CA ARG A 234 -23.49 -14.12 4.91
C ARG A 234 -22.69 -14.97 5.89
N VAL A 235 -22.49 -14.43 7.09
CA VAL A 235 -21.81 -15.10 8.22
C VAL A 235 -22.71 -15.01 9.45
N GLU A 236 -23.14 -16.15 9.96
CA GLU A 236 -23.80 -16.28 11.26
C GLU A 236 -22.81 -16.77 12.31
N ARG A 237 -22.98 -16.29 13.55
CA ARG A 237 -22.22 -16.75 14.72
C ARG A 237 -23.17 -17.08 15.86
N ASP A 238 -22.82 -18.10 16.63
CA ASP A 238 -23.51 -18.50 17.85
C ASP A 238 -22.47 -18.96 18.90
N SER A 239 -22.91 -19.64 19.96
CA SER A 239 -22.03 -20.08 21.05
C SER A 239 -20.98 -21.11 20.62
N ASP A 240 -21.25 -21.86 19.56
CA ASP A 240 -20.50 -23.07 19.20
C ASP A 240 -19.62 -22.87 17.97
N GLY A 241 -19.75 -21.75 17.25
CA GLY A 241 -18.94 -21.44 16.09
C GLY A 241 -19.58 -20.45 15.12
N VAL A 242 -19.31 -20.66 13.83
CA VAL A 242 -19.76 -19.79 12.75
C VAL A 242 -20.25 -20.57 11.55
N THR A 243 -21.33 -20.11 10.94
CA THR A 243 -21.90 -20.66 9.70
C THR A 243 -21.67 -19.66 8.57
N LEU A 244 -21.00 -20.09 7.51
CA LEU A 244 -20.80 -19.31 6.29
C LEU A 244 -21.83 -19.74 5.23
N HIS A 245 -22.40 -18.77 4.53
CA HIS A 245 -23.29 -19.02 3.40
C HIS A 245 -22.63 -18.59 2.09
N SER A 246 -22.68 -19.45 1.08
CA SER A 246 -22.27 -19.14 -0.30
C SER A 246 -23.19 -19.83 -1.31
N ALA A 247 -22.92 -19.66 -2.61
CA ALA A 247 -23.65 -20.36 -3.66
C ALA A 247 -23.53 -21.90 -3.58
N MET A 248 -22.50 -22.42 -2.89
CA MET A 248 -22.33 -23.86 -2.65
C MET A 248 -23.17 -24.40 -1.49
N GLY A 249 -23.87 -23.52 -0.76
CA GLY A 249 -24.65 -23.86 0.41
C GLY A 249 -24.10 -23.25 1.69
N SER A 250 -24.51 -23.80 2.83
CA SER A 250 -24.10 -23.35 4.15
C SER A 250 -23.12 -24.33 4.77
N GLU A 251 -22.02 -23.83 5.34
CA GLU A 251 -20.97 -24.67 5.93
C GLU A 251 -20.55 -24.14 7.29
N ARG A 252 -20.27 -25.06 8.21
CA ARG A 252 -19.98 -24.78 9.62
C ARG A 252 -18.49 -24.83 9.89
N PHE A 253 -18.00 -23.83 10.63
CA PHE A 253 -16.61 -23.71 11.08
C PHE A 253 -16.56 -23.36 12.57
N ASP A 254 -15.42 -23.64 13.20
CA ASP A 254 -15.18 -23.28 14.60
C ASP A 254 -14.87 -21.78 14.74
N LYS A 255 -14.16 -21.22 13.74
CA LYS A 255 -13.73 -19.83 13.67
C LYS A 255 -13.72 -19.31 12.23
N VAL A 256 -13.79 -17.99 12.09
CA VAL A 256 -13.64 -17.28 10.81
C VAL A 256 -12.63 -16.14 10.96
N VAL A 257 -11.83 -15.93 9.92
CA VAL A 257 -10.98 -14.77 9.74
C VAL A 257 -11.53 -13.96 8.56
N PHE A 258 -11.90 -12.71 8.81
CA PHE A 258 -12.22 -11.76 7.74
C PHE A 258 -10.91 -11.12 7.25
N ALA A 259 -10.55 -11.40 6.00
CA ALA A 259 -9.40 -10.84 5.30
C ALA A 259 -9.83 -10.06 4.05
N CYS A 260 -11.03 -9.50 4.09
CA CYS A 260 -11.63 -8.59 3.11
C CYS A 260 -11.68 -7.15 3.67
N HIS A 261 -12.18 -6.19 2.89
CA HIS A 261 -12.33 -4.81 3.36
C HIS A 261 -13.35 -4.70 4.49
N SER A 262 -13.23 -3.68 5.35
CA SER A 262 -14.07 -3.54 6.56
C SER A 262 -15.56 -3.36 6.23
N ASP A 263 -15.88 -2.62 5.17
CA ASP A 263 -17.24 -2.47 4.64
C ASP A 263 -17.82 -3.81 4.17
N GLN A 264 -17.01 -4.61 3.47
CA GLN A 264 -17.38 -5.97 3.05
C GLN A 264 -17.59 -6.87 4.26
N ALA A 265 -16.67 -6.88 5.22
CA ALA A 265 -16.79 -7.68 6.44
C ALA A 265 -18.09 -7.35 7.21
N LEU A 266 -18.40 -6.06 7.37
CA LEU A 266 -19.62 -5.60 8.03
C LEU A 266 -20.88 -6.06 7.29
N ALA A 267 -20.90 -5.94 5.96
CA ALA A 267 -22.02 -6.37 5.13
C ALA A 267 -22.29 -7.88 5.19
N LEU A 268 -21.24 -8.69 5.43
CA LEU A 268 -21.37 -10.14 5.56
C LEU A 268 -21.95 -10.59 6.91
N LEU A 269 -21.82 -9.80 7.97
CA LEU A 269 -22.27 -10.20 9.31
C LEU A 269 -23.80 -10.23 9.37
N ALA A 270 -24.36 -11.36 9.79
CA ALA A 270 -25.81 -11.50 9.96
C ALA A 270 -26.38 -10.64 11.10
N LYS A 271 -25.59 -10.45 12.16
CA LYS A 271 -25.94 -9.69 13.36
C LYS A 271 -24.70 -8.94 13.86
N PRO A 272 -24.28 -7.87 13.16
CA PRO A 272 -23.15 -7.05 13.61
C PRO A 272 -23.52 -6.36 14.92
N SER A 273 -22.56 -6.33 15.85
CA SER A 273 -22.67 -5.59 17.10
C SER A 273 -22.54 -4.09 16.86
N SER A 274 -22.95 -3.27 17.83
CA SER A 274 -22.80 -1.82 17.75
C SER A 274 -21.34 -1.38 17.58
N ALA A 275 -20.39 -2.12 18.17
CA ALA A 275 -18.96 -1.84 18.01
C ALA A 275 -18.45 -2.18 16.61
N GLU A 276 -18.98 -3.22 15.97
CA GLU A 276 -18.62 -3.56 14.57
C GLU A 276 -19.23 -2.58 13.57
N GLN A 277 -20.38 -1.96 13.89
CA GLN A 277 -21.01 -0.93 13.06
C GLN A 277 -20.33 0.43 13.15
N SER A 278 -19.53 0.69 14.20
CA SER A 278 -18.88 1.98 14.42
C SER A 278 -17.52 2.15 13.75
N VAL A 279 -17.06 1.13 13.03
CA VAL A 279 -15.76 1.09 12.32
C VAL A 279 -15.89 1.63 10.91
#